data_AF-A0A2S9GNK5-F1
#
_entry.id   AF-A0A2S9GNK5-F1
#
_cell.length_a   1.000
_cell.length_b   1.000
_cell.length_c   1.000
_cell.angle_alpha   90.00
_cell.angle_beta   90.00
_cell.angle_gamma   90.00
#
_symmetry.space_group_name_H-M   'P 1'
#
loop_
_entity.id
_entity.type
_entity.pdbx_description
1 polymer ?
#
loop_
_entity_poly.entity_id
_entity_poly.type
_entity_poly.pdbx_seq_one_letter_code
_entity_poly.pdbx_strand_id
1 'polypeptide(L)' 'MTSWANSGSRDLHLDLRESLTPGARGTKETLIAALRDATRSGRLAPGTLLPPSRTLAADLGLARNTVADAYAEL' A
#
# COMPACT_ATOMS: atom_id res chain seq x y z
N MET A 1 -0.39 -13.95 13.63
CA MET A 1 -0.37 -12.70 12.86
C MET A 1 -0.53 -13.03 11.38
N THR A 2 -1.73 -12.84 10.83
CA THR A 2 -2.08 -13.16 9.44
C THR A 2 -1.54 -12.09 8.49
N SER A 3 -0.39 -12.39 7.88
CA SER A 3 0.19 -11.64 6.75
C SER A 3 -0.69 -11.87 5.51
N TRP A 4 -1.20 -10.79 4.91
CA TRP A 4 -2.35 -10.79 3.99
C TRP A 4 -1.99 -11.06 2.52
N ALA A 5 -0.96 -11.86 2.25
CA ALA A 5 -0.64 -12.23 0.88
C ALA A 5 0.23 -13.49 0.74
N ASN A 6 -0.29 -14.63 1.18
CA ASN A 6 0.13 -15.90 0.58
C ASN A 6 -0.69 -16.03 -0.72
N SER A 7 -0.31 -15.45 -1.85
CA SER A 7 0.72 -16.01 -2.73
C SER A 7 1.13 -14.93 -3.75
N GLY A 8 2.29 -14.28 -3.57
CA GLY A 8 2.90 -13.40 -4.58
C GLY A 8 3.16 -11.94 -4.19
N SER A 9 2.70 -11.44 -3.03
CA SER A 9 2.76 -10.00 -2.71
C SER A 9 3.84 -9.58 -1.70
N ARG A 10 4.83 -10.43 -1.42
CA ARG A 10 5.97 -10.02 -0.57
C ARG A 10 6.84 -8.98 -1.28
N ASP A 11 6.94 -9.09 -2.60
CA ASP A 11 7.60 -8.13 -3.47
C ASP A 11 6.86 -6.78 -3.51
N LEU A 12 5.52 -6.81 -3.44
CA LEU A 12 4.71 -5.60 -3.45
C LEU A 12 5.05 -4.67 -2.27
N HIS A 13 5.16 -5.25 -1.07
CA HIS A 13 5.47 -4.47 0.13
C HIS A 13 6.86 -3.82 0.01
N LEU A 14 7.85 -4.55 -0.49
CA LEU A 14 9.19 -4.01 -0.72
C LEU A 14 9.17 -2.91 -1.77
N ASP A 15 8.52 -3.12 -2.91
CA ASP A 15 8.40 -2.15 -4.01
C ASP A 15 7.68 -0.84 -3.58
N LEU A 16 6.58 -0.98 -2.83
CA LEU A 16 5.88 0.16 -2.23
C LEU A 16 6.77 0.87 -1.22
N ARG A 17 7.47 0.15 -0.34
CA ARG A 17 8.34 0.74 0.67
C ARG A 17 9.56 1.43 0.07
N GLU A 18 10.14 0.90 -1.00
CA GLU A 18 11.26 1.56 -1.70
C GLU A 18 10.80 2.79 -2.48
N SER A 19 9.57 2.77 -3.02
CA SER A 19 8.99 3.91 -3.72
C SER A 19 8.50 5.03 -2.79
N LEU A 20 8.17 4.69 -1.53
CA LEU A 20 7.60 5.62 -0.56
C LEU A 20 8.65 6.15 0.40
N THR A 21 8.81 7.48 0.46
CA THR A 21 9.63 8.12 1.50
C THR A 21 8.74 8.54 2.67
N PRO A 22 8.77 7.84 3.83
CA PRO A 22 7.94 8.20 4.98
C PRO A 22 8.21 9.64 5.45
N GLY A 23 7.15 10.45 5.52
CA GLY A 23 7.22 11.84 5.99
C GLY A 23 7.54 12.88 4.90
N ALA A 24 7.74 12.46 3.65
CA ALA A 24 7.90 13.39 2.53
C ALA A 24 6.54 13.96 2.09
N ARG A 25 6.54 15.23 1.66
CA ARG A 25 5.38 15.86 1.02
C ARG A 25 5.11 15.11 -0.30
N GLY A 26 3.92 14.52 -0.44
CA GLY A 26 3.56 13.70 -1.62
C GLY A 26 3.48 12.19 -1.37
N THR A 27 3.81 11.70 -0.16
CA THR A 27 3.74 10.26 0.18
C THR A 27 2.37 9.64 -0.13
N LYS A 28 1.29 10.40 0.07
CA LYS A 28 -0.09 9.98 -0.26
C LYS A 28 -0.25 9.71 -1.76
N GLU A 29 0.15 10.67 -2.60
CA GLU A 29 -0.01 10.55 -4.06
C GLU A 29 0.85 9.42 -4.62
N THR A 30 2.09 9.28 -4.12
CA THR A 30 2.96 8.15 -4.46
C THR A 30 2.33 6.82 -4.03
N LEU A 31 1.68 6.76 -2.86
CA LEU A 31 1.00 5.56 -2.38
C LEU A 31 -0.18 5.20 -3.29
N ILE A 32 -1.01 6.17 -3.67
CA ILE A 32 -2.13 5.99 -4.61
C ILE A 32 -1.61 5.49 -5.96
N ALA A 33 -0.58 6.14 -6.50
CA ALA A 33 0.02 5.78 -7.79
C ALA A 33 0.58 4.36 -7.78
N ALA A 34 1.32 3.99 -6.72
CA ALA A 34 1.92 2.68 -6.61
C ALA A 34 0.89 1.58 -6.33
N LEU A 35 -0.18 1.86 -5.57
CA LEU A 35 -1.32 0.94 -5.43
C LEU A 35 -2.05 0.71 -6.76
N ARG A 36 -2.23 1.76 -7.56
CA ARG A 36 -2.82 1.65 -8.92
C ARG A 36 -1.91 0.87 -9.86
N ASP A 37 -0.60 1.12 -9.84
CA ASP A 37 0.36 0.35 -10.63
C ASP A 37 0.34 -1.13 -10.24
N ALA A 38 0.38 -1.42 -8.93
CA ALA A 38 0.31 -2.77 -8.42
C ALA A 38 -0.94 -3.54 -8.83
N THR A 39 -2.09 -2.84 -8.81
CA THR A 39 -3.37 -3.40 -9.26
C THR A 39 -3.35 -3.65 -10.77
N ARG A 40 -2.79 -2.72 -11.56
CA ARG A 40 -2.66 -2.84 -13.02
C ARG A 40 -1.67 -3.93 -13.43
N SER A 41 -0.57 -4.06 -12.69
CA SER A 41 0.48 -5.06 -12.87
C SER A 41 0.03 -6.47 -12.44
N GLY A 42 -1.19 -6.62 -11.92
CA GLY A 42 -1.75 -7.90 -11.48
C GLY A 42 -1.13 -8.44 -10.18
N ARG A 43 -0.28 -7.64 -9.50
CA ARG A 43 0.34 -7.98 -8.20
C ARG A 43 -0.65 -7.84 -7.05
N LEU A 44 -1.66 -7.00 -7.23
CA LEU A 44 -2.82 -6.83 -6.36
C LEU A 44 -4.06 -7.25 -7.15
N ALA A 45 -4.70 -8.36 -6.76
CA ALA A 45 -5.91 -8.80 -7.44
C ALA A 45 -7.05 -7.81 -7.13
N PRO A 46 -7.57 -7.06 -8.12
CA PRO A 46 -8.68 -6.14 -7.89
C PRO A 46 -9.89 -6.93 -7.36
N GLY A 47 -10.35 -6.59 -6.15
CA GLY A 47 -11.43 -7.31 -5.47
C GLY A 47 -10.99 -8.21 -4.31
N THR A 48 -9.68 -8.38 -4.07
CA THR A 48 -9.23 -8.85 -2.76
C THR A 48 -9.52 -7.78 -1.71
N LEU A 49 -10.08 -8.20 -0.56
CA LEU A 49 -10.36 -7.31 0.56
C LEU A 49 -9.13 -6.48 0.88
N LEU A 50 -9.22 -5.16 0.65
CA LEU A 50 -8.13 -4.24 0.94
C LEU A 50 -7.72 -4.40 2.41
N PRO A 51 -6.41 -4.49 2.70
CA PRO A 51 -5.95 -4.61 4.06
C PRO A 51 -6.44 -3.42 4.89
N PRO A 52 -6.67 -3.61 6.19
CA PRO A 52 -6.97 -2.50 7.07
C PRO A 52 -5.85 -1.46 6.95
N SER A 53 -6.22 -0.18 6.79
CA SER A 53 -5.27 0.94 6.70
C SER A 53 -4.24 0.92 7.83
N ARG A 54 -4.61 0.38 9.00
CA ARG A 54 -3.72 0.19 10.16
C ARG A 54 -2.63 -0.86 9.91
N THR A 55 -2.93 -2.00 9.30
CA THR A 55 -1.94 -3.04 8.99
C THR A 55 -0.99 -2.55 7.91
N LEU A 56 -1.52 -1.96 6.82
CA LEU A 56 -0.69 -1.44 5.74
C LEU A 56 0.23 -0.29 6.21
N ALA A 57 -0.28 0.60 7.06
CA ALA A 57 0.52 1.67 7.66
C ALA A 57 1.67 1.13 8.52
N ALA A 58 1.41 0.14 9.37
CA ALA A 58 2.44 -0.47 10.21
C ALA A 58 3.51 -1.19 9.39
N ASP A 59 3.10 -1.84 8.30
CA ASP A 59 3.95 -2.58 7.38
C ASP A 59 4.86 -1.63 6.58
N LEU A 60 4.31 -0.53 6.06
CA LEU A 60 5.04 0.50 5.31
C LEU A 60 5.80 1.50 6.21
N GLY A 61 5.57 1.48 7.53
CA GLY A 61 6.10 2.50 8.45
C GLY A 61 5.49 3.89 8.22
N LEU A 62 4.27 3.95 7.67
CA LEU A 62 3.56 5.20 7.38
C LEU A 62 2.57 5.59 8.48
N ALA A 63 2.21 6.86 8.52
CA ALA A 63 1.11 7.31 9.35
C ALA A 63 -0.20 6.72 8.84
N ARG A 64 -0.99 6.14 9.75
CA ARG A 64 -2.34 5.62 9.48
C ARG A 64 -3.23 6.61 8.72
N ASN A 65 -3.15 7.88 9.10
CA ASN A 65 -3.96 8.93 8.47
C ASN A 65 -3.59 9.10 6.99
N THR A 66 -2.31 9.00 6.63
CA THR A 66 -1.86 9.06 5.23
C THR A 66 -2.42 7.91 4.40
N VAL A 67 -2.42 6.70 4.94
CA VAL A 67 -2.97 5.52 4.25
C VAL A 67 -4.50 5.63 4.14
N ALA A 68 -5.17 6.10 5.19
CA ALA A 68 -6.62 6.31 5.16
C ALA A 68 -7.03 7.41 4.16
N ASP A 69 -6.28 8.51 4.10
CA ASP A 69 -6.49 9.60 3.13
C ASP A 69 -6.23 9.12 1.71
N ALA A 70 -5.20 8.28 1.50
CA ALA A 70 -4.93 7.65 0.20
C ALA A 70 -6.07 6.75 -0.28
N TYR A 71 -6.66 5.95 0.62
CA TYR A 71 -7.82 5.12 0.29
C TYR A 71 -9.08 5.93 0.04
N ALA A 72 -9.23 7.10 0.67
CA ALA A 72 -10.37 7.97 0.41
C ALA A 72 -10.32 8.63 -0.98
N GLU A 73 -9.15 8.71 -1.61
CA GLU A 73 -8.95 9.29 -2.95
C GLU A 73 -8.79 8.27 -4.09
N LEU A 74 -8.81 6.97 -3.79
CA LEU A 74 -8.57 5.91 -4.78
C LEU A 74 -9.77 5.70 -5.71
#